data_AF-A0A7L4PGU8-F1
#
_entry.id   AF-A0A7L4PGU8-F1
#
_cell.length_a   1.000
_cell.length_b   1.000
_cell.length_c   1.000
_cell.angle_alpha   90.00
_cell.angle_beta   90.00
_cell.angle_gamma   90.00
#
_symmetry.space_group_name_H-M   'P 1'
#
loop_
_entity.id
_entity.type
_entity.pdbx_description
1 polymer ?
#
loop_
_entity_poly.entity_id
_entity_poly.type
_entity_poly.pdbx_seq_one_letter_code
_entity_poly.pdbx_strand_id
1 'polypeptide(L)'
;MAGFHAVSISTTTGFTNNFEYDHWSSTSNMVLILLMLIGGCAGATAGGIKAVRVLLIGKYSHREMLETLHPKAVRSIKMGNISISESVLISVLFFTIIYIIIFFAASLVLLVVESANINFDLLSSISAVATCMGGVGPGLGEVAFDFSKVTPAGKMIAFSCMYIGRMEIIPVMLLFLPELWKE
;
A
#
# COMPACT_ATOMS: atom_id res chain seq x y z
N MET A 1 -24.04 -1.23 5.71
CA MET A 1 -23.28 -0.05 5.23
C MET A 1 -21.77 -0.28 5.27
N ALA A 2 -21.22 -0.92 6.32
CA ALA A 2 -19.80 -1.30 6.38
C ALA A 2 -19.26 -2.08 5.16
N GLY A 3 -20.05 -3.03 4.62
CA GLY A 3 -19.65 -3.80 3.44
C GLY A 3 -19.39 -2.96 2.19
N PHE A 4 -20.13 -1.86 1.99
CA PHE A 4 -19.92 -0.98 0.83
C PHE A 4 -18.56 -0.29 0.89
N HIS A 5 -18.23 0.31 2.04
CA HIS A 5 -16.94 0.98 2.24
C HIS A 5 -15.78 -0.01 2.17
N ALA A 6 -15.92 -1.20 2.75
CA ALA A 6 -14.88 -2.24 2.69
C ALA A 6 -14.59 -2.68 1.23
N VAL A 7 -15.63 -2.91 0.43
CA VAL A 7 -15.47 -3.28 -0.98
C VAL A 7 -14.90 -2.11 -1.79
N SER A 8 -15.38 -0.89 -1.58
CA SER A 8 -14.90 0.25 -2.35
C SER A 8 -13.44 0.60 -2.05
N ILE A 9 -13.05 0.56 -0.78
CA ILE A 9 -11.67 0.81 -0.36
C ILE A 9 -10.73 -0.31 -0.82
N SER A 10 -11.10 -1.59 -0.63
CA SER A 10 -10.27 -2.73 -1.05
C SER A 10 -10.09 -2.84 -2.58
N THR A 11 -11.07 -2.39 -3.35
CA THR A 11 -10.98 -2.32 -4.81
C THR A 11 -10.34 -1.02 -5.31
N THR A 12 -9.91 -0.15 -4.40
CA THR A 12 -9.34 1.18 -4.66
C THR A 12 -10.22 2.03 -5.58
N THR A 13 -11.55 1.90 -5.46
CA THR A 13 -12.52 2.71 -6.22
C THR A 13 -12.82 4.03 -5.53
N GLY A 14 -12.75 4.07 -4.20
CA GLY A 14 -12.83 5.31 -3.43
C GLY A 14 -14.21 5.95 -3.34
N PHE A 15 -15.28 5.21 -3.64
CA PHE A 15 -16.64 5.71 -3.49
C PHE A 15 -17.05 5.72 -2.01
N THR A 16 -17.54 6.87 -1.56
CA THR A 16 -18.05 7.08 -0.21
C THR A 16 -19.52 7.49 -0.31
N ASN A 17 -20.42 6.74 0.36
CA ASN A 17 -21.86 7.07 0.37
C ASN A 17 -22.20 8.06 1.50
N ASN A 18 -21.52 7.98 2.64
CA ASN A 18 -21.51 8.95 3.73
C ASN A 18 -20.12 8.92 4.36
N PHE A 19 -19.59 10.09 4.76
CA PHE A 19 -18.27 10.20 5.38
C PHE A 19 -18.25 9.88 6.89
N GLU A 20 -19.33 9.29 7.41
CA GLU A 20 -19.45 8.88 8.81
C GLU A 20 -18.44 7.79 9.21
N TYR A 21 -17.78 7.14 8.25
CA TYR A 21 -16.74 6.15 8.53
C TYR A 21 -15.52 6.75 9.24
N ASP A 22 -15.30 8.06 9.16
CA ASP A 22 -14.25 8.73 9.91
C ASP A 22 -14.47 8.67 11.44
N HIS A 23 -15.75 8.71 11.86
CA HIS A 23 -16.15 8.61 13.26
C HIS A 23 -16.31 7.18 13.78
N TRP A 24 -15.95 6.17 12.97
CA TRP A 24 -15.99 4.79 13.43
C TRP A 24 -14.89 4.52 14.45
N SER A 25 -15.01 3.37 15.15
CA SER A 25 -14.02 2.97 16.14
C SER A 25 -12.61 2.95 15.54
N SER A 26 -11.60 3.31 16.33
CA SER A 26 -10.20 3.31 15.90
C SER A 26 -9.77 1.97 15.27
N THR A 27 -10.31 0.85 15.77
CA THR A 27 -10.10 -0.49 15.21
C THR A 27 -10.62 -0.61 13.78
N SER A 28 -11.79 -0.05 13.48
CA SER A 28 -12.37 -0.04 12.12
C SER A 28 -11.50 0.79 11.17
N ASN A 29 -11.02 1.95 11.62
CA ASN A 29 -10.15 2.83 10.83
C ASN A 29 -8.83 2.14 10.49
N MET A 30 -8.24 1.39 11.43
CA MET A 30 -7.04 0.58 11.18
C MET A 30 -7.27 -0.50 10.12
N VAL A 31 -8.43 -1.18 10.15
CA VAL A 31 -8.81 -2.17 9.14
C VAL A 31 -8.96 -1.51 7.77
N LEU A 32 -9.57 -0.33 7.68
CA LEU A 32 -9.70 0.41 6.43
C LEU A 32 -8.33 0.79 5.85
N ILE A 33 -7.40 1.26 6.68
CA ILE A 33 -6.02 1.56 6.25
C ILE A 33 -5.33 0.30 5.71
N LEU A 34 -5.48 -0.84 6.37
CA LEU A 34 -4.93 -2.11 5.87
C LEU A 34 -5.53 -2.50 4.51
N LEU A 35 -6.84 -2.28 4.32
CA LEU A 35 -7.50 -2.50 3.04
C LEU A 35 -7.05 -1.49 1.96
N MET A 36 -6.62 -0.27 2.31
CA MET A 36 -6.05 0.68 1.35
C MET A 36 -4.68 0.23 0.83
N LEU A 37 -3.89 -0.44 1.67
CA LEU A 37 -2.57 -0.96 1.28
C LEU A 37 -2.68 -2.23 0.41
N ILE A 38 -3.70 -3.06 0.65
CA ILE A 38 -3.95 -4.29 -0.10
C ILE A 38 -4.94 -4.01 -1.23
N GLY A 39 -4.42 -3.94 -2.46
CA GLY A 39 -5.22 -3.67 -3.63
C GLY A 39 -5.90 -4.90 -4.24
N GLY A 40 -6.64 -4.63 -5.33
CA GLY A 40 -7.35 -5.66 -6.09
C GLY A 40 -6.48 -6.70 -6.80
N CYS A 41 -7.11 -7.48 -7.67
CA CYS A 41 -6.45 -8.56 -8.41
C CYS A 41 -5.36 -8.04 -9.37
N ALA A 42 -4.44 -8.93 -9.74
CA ALA A 42 -3.46 -8.65 -10.80
C ALA A 42 -4.18 -8.36 -12.14
N GLY A 43 -3.67 -7.40 -12.91
CA GLY A 43 -4.29 -6.95 -14.16
C GLY A 43 -5.49 -6.01 -14.01
N ALA A 44 -5.97 -5.75 -12.79
CA ALA A 44 -6.97 -4.72 -12.52
C ALA A 44 -6.34 -3.31 -12.46
N THR A 45 -7.16 -2.28 -12.66
CA THR A 45 -6.80 -0.86 -12.52
C THR A 45 -6.57 -0.43 -11.06
N ALA A 46 -6.77 -1.34 -10.10
CA ALA A 46 -6.60 -1.07 -8.68
C ALA A 46 -5.13 -0.76 -8.33
N GLY A 47 -4.87 0.12 -7.36
CA GLY A 47 -3.51 0.41 -6.89
C GLY A 47 -3.06 -0.53 -5.76
N GLY A 48 -2.06 -0.10 -4.98
CA GLY A 48 -1.59 -0.81 -3.79
C GLY A 48 -0.84 -2.13 -4.04
N ILE A 49 -0.58 -2.87 -2.96
CA ILE A 49 0.00 -4.21 -3.03
C ILE A 49 -1.07 -5.16 -3.54
N LYS A 50 -0.92 -5.61 -4.79
CA LYS A 50 -1.88 -6.53 -5.43
C LYS A 50 -2.12 -7.77 -4.57
N ALA A 51 -3.38 -8.22 -4.49
CA ALA A 51 -3.77 -9.40 -3.72
C ALA A 51 -2.95 -10.65 -4.06
N VAL A 52 -2.53 -10.81 -5.33
CA VAL A 52 -1.65 -11.90 -5.78
C VAL A 52 -0.30 -11.90 -5.05
N ARG A 53 0.30 -10.72 -4.85
CA ARG A 53 1.59 -10.59 -4.14
C ARG A 53 1.44 -10.97 -2.68
N VAL A 54 0.36 -10.53 -2.02
CA VAL A 54 0.04 -10.91 -0.64
C VAL A 54 -0.13 -12.42 -0.49
N LEU A 55 -0.85 -13.07 -1.42
CA LEU A 55 -1.03 -14.52 -1.43
C LEU A 55 0.29 -15.28 -1.63
N LEU A 56 1.17 -14.80 -2.51
CA LEU A 56 2.49 -15.41 -2.73
C LEU A 56 3.37 -15.30 -1.49
N ILE A 57 3.35 -14.16 -0.80
CA ILE A 57 4.10 -13.95 0.45
C ILE A 57 3.57 -14.91 1.54
N GLY A 58 2.25 -15.03 1.70
CA GLY A 58 1.69 -15.96 2.67
C GLY A 58 2.08 -17.42 2.39
N LYS A 59 2.06 -17.83 1.12
CA LYS A 59 2.54 -19.18 0.71
C LYS A 59 4.03 -19.34 0.93
N TYR A 60 4.83 -18.30 0.71
CA TYR A 60 6.26 -18.29 0.94
C TYR A 60 6.59 -18.44 2.42
N SER A 61 6.00 -17.63 3.29
CA SER A 61 6.18 -17.72 4.74
C SER A 61 5.77 -19.09 5.29
N HIS A 62 4.66 -19.65 4.80
CA HIS A 62 4.23 -21.00 5.21
C HIS A 62 5.23 -22.08 4.77
N ARG A 63 5.78 -21.98 3.55
CA ARG A 63 6.81 -22.89 3.07
C ARG A 63 8.08 -22.80 3.92
N GLU A 64 8.59 -21.59 4.15
CA GLU A 64 9.80 -21.35 4.95
C GLU A 64 9.67 -21.92 6.38
N MET A 65 8.51 -21.72 7.01
CA MET A 65 8.23 -22.25 8.34
C MET A 65 8.26 -23.79 8.36
N LEU A 66 7.78 -24.44 7.30
CA LEU A 66 7.78 -25.90 7.17
C LEU A 66 9.14 -26.48 6.80
N GLU A 67 9.92 -25.80 5.96
CA GLU A 67 11.29 -26.21 5.62
C GLU A 67 12.22 -26.09 6.84
N THR A 68 11.99 -25.07 7.68
CA THR A 68 12.67 -24.95 8.99
C THR A 68 12.40 -26.17 9.88
N LEU A 69 11.17 -26.69 9.87
CA LEU A 69 10.80 -27.90 10.62
C LEU A 69 11.27 -29.20 9.94
N HIS A 70 11.35 -29.22 8.60
CA HIS A 70 11.70 -30.39 7.80
C HIS A 70 12.79 -30.04 6.77
N PRO A 71 14.07 -29.96 7.18
CA PRO A 71 15.16 -29.44 6.35
C PRO A 71 15.49 -30.27 5.10
N LYS A 72 14.89 -31.47 4.94
CA LYS A 72 15.05 -32.33 3.76
C LYS A 72 13.88 -32.23 2.78
N ALA A 73 12.82 -31.48 3.11
CA ALA A 73 11.65 -31.36 2.26
C ALA A 73 11.83 -30.23 1.25
N VAL A 74 11.93 -30.55 -0.04
CA VAL A 74 11.93 -29.54 -1.11
C VAL A 74 10.48 -29.31 -1.54
N ARG A 75 9.91 -28.13 -1.25
CA ARG A 75 8.50 -27.82 -1.59
C ARG A 75 8.42 -26.66 -2.57
N SER A 76 7.95 -26.88 -3.79
CA SER A 76 7.71 -25.77 -4.72
C SER A 76 6.46 -24.97 -4.37
N ILE A 77 6.53 -23.64 -4.49
CA ILE A 77 5.35 -22.78 -4.36
C ILE A 77 4.60 -22.79 -5.69
N LYS A 78 3.33 -23.16 -5.64
CA LYS A 78 2.45 -23.21 -6.83
C LYS A 78 1.36 -22.15 -6.75
N MET A 79 1.10 -21.52 -7.89
CA MET A 79 -0.05 -20.65 -8.12
C MET A 79 -0.93 -21.31 -9.20
N GLY A 80 -2.04 -21.91 -8.76
CA GLY A 80 -2.80 -22.83 -9.62
C GLY A 80 -1.94 -24.02 -10.04
N ASN A 81 -1.84 -24.26 -11.34
CA ASN A 81 -1.03 -25.34 -11.92
C ASN A 81 0.42 -24.95 -12.24
N ILE A 82 0.80 -23.68 -12.02
CA ILE A 82 2.12 -23.16 -12.39
C ILE A 82 3.01 -23.09 -11.15
N SER A 83 4.23 -23.63 -11.24
CA SER A 83 5.27 -23.44 -10.23
C SER A 83 5.91 -22.07 -10.37
N ILE A 84 5.98 -21.31 -9.28
CA ILE A 84 6.62 -19.99 -9.26
C ILE A 84 8.10 -20.17 -8.93
N SER A 85 8.96 -19.53 -9.73
CA SER A 85 10.41 -19.54 -9.49
C SER A 85 10.78 -18.71 -8.26
N GLU A 86 11.93 -19.04 -7.68
CA GLU A 86 12.46 -18.33 -6.51
C GLU A 86 12.80 -16.86 -6.83
N SER A 87 13.30 -16.58 -8.04
CA SER A 87 13.56 -15.23 -8.51
C SER A 87 12.32 -14.32 -8.44
N VAL A 88 11.15 -14.83 -8.84
CA VAL A 88 9.88 -14.07 -8.78
C VAL A 88 9.47 -13.82 -7.33
N LEU A 89 9.65 -14.80 -6.44
CA LEU A 89 9.34 -14.65 -5.02
C LEU A 89 10.21 -13.56 -4.38
N ILE A 90 11.51 -13.56 -4.66
CA ILE A 90 12.45 -12.54 -4.20
C ILE A 90 12.03 -11.16 -4.71
N SER A 91 11.66 -11.02 -5.99
CA SER A 91 11.17 -9.75 -6.53
C SER A 91 9.88 -9.26 -5.84
N VAL A 92 8.95 -10.16 -5.53
CA VAL A 92 7.70 -9.83 -4.82
C VAL A 92 7.98 -9.38 -3.38
N LEU A 93 8.91 -10.05 -2.68
CA LEU A 93 9.34 -9.66 -1.33
C LEU A 93 10.03 -8.30 -1.35
N PHE A 94 10.97 -8.09 -2.28
CA PHE A 94 11.67 -6.82 -2.45
C PHE A 94 10.71 -5.66 -2.71
N PHE A 95 9.76 -5.84 -3.65
CA PHE A 95 8.71 -4.86 -3.89
C PHE A 95 7.93 -4.51 -2.62
N THR A 96 7.52 -5.53 -1.86
CA THR A 96 6.67 -5.35 -0.67
C THR A 96 7.40 -4.64 0.46
N ILE A 97 8.67 -5.01 0.69
CA ILE A 97 9.51 -4.35 1.69
C ILE A 97 9.69 -2.88 1.36
N ILE A 98 10.04 -2.55 0.11
CA ILE A 98 10.21 -1.16 -0.30
C ILE A 98 8.89 -0.39 -0.23
N TYR A 99 7.77 -1.00 -0.63
CA TYR A 99 6.45 -0.39 -0.50
C TYR A 99 6.18 0.04 0.95
N ILE A 100 6.43 -0.86 1.90
CA ILE A 100 6.24 -0.59 3.33
C ILE A 100 7.21 0.48 3.84
N ILE A 101 8.48 0.46 3.41
CA ILE A 101 9.48 1.48 3.78
C ILE A 101 9.05 2.87 3.29
N ILE A 102 8.67 2.99 2.01
CA ILE A 102 8.20 4.26 1.43
C ILE A 102 6.94 4.74 2.15
N PHE A 103 6.01 3.83 2.45
CA PHE A 103 4.79 4.14 3.19
C PHE A 103 5.08 4.76 4.56
N PHE A 104 5.93 4.13 5.38
CA PHE A 104 6.28 4.66 6.69
C PHE A 104 7.11 5.94 6.59
N ALA A 105 8.09 5.99 5.69
CA ALA A 105 8.93 7.18 5.51
C ALA A 105 8.11 8.39 5.06
N ALA A 106 7.25 8.23 4.05
CA ALA A 106 6.38 9.30 3.58
C ALA A 106 5.37 9.73 4.64
N SER A 107 4.83 8.80 5.45
CA SER A 107 3.91 9.14 6.54
C SER A 107 4.59 9.97 7.63
N LEU A 108 5.86 9.67 7.94
CA LEU A 108 6.63 10.47 8.90
C LEU A 108 6.99 11.85 8.32
N VAL A 109 7.43 11.92 7.08
CA VAL A 109 7.76 13.19 6.43
C VAL A 109 6.54 14.10 6.33
N LEU A 110 5.39 13.55 5.94
CA LEU A 110 4.14 14.30 5.84
C LEU A 110 3.71 14.81 7.22
N LEU A 111 3.81 14.00 8.27
CA LEU A 111 3.52 14.42 9.65
C LEU A 111 4.41 15.59 10.11
N VAL A 112 5.71 15.56 9.77
CA VAL A 112 6.64 16.63 10.12
C VAL A 112 6.33 17.92 9.35
N VAL A 113 6.03 17.81 8.05
CA VAL A 113 5.70 18.96 7.20
C VAL A 113 4.39 19.62 7.62
N GLU A 114 3.41 18.82 8.04
CA GLU A 114 2.10 19.30 8.51
C GLU A 114 2.07 19.61 10.02
N SER A 115 3.22 19.63 10.70
CA SER A 115 3.29 19.90 12.15
C SER A 115 2.73 21.26 12.59
N ALA A 116 2.61 22.21 11.66
CA ALA A 116 1.95 23.50 11.89
C ALA A 116 0.41 23.40 11.99
N ASN A 117 -0.18 22.32 11.45
CA ASN A 117 -1.61 22.06 11.49
C ASN A 117 -1.96 21.23 12.73
N ILE A 118 -2.53 21.90 13.74
CA ILE A 118 -2.84 21.30 15.05
C ILE A 118 -3.76 20.08 14.96
N ASN A 119 -4.63 20.03 13.93
CA ASN A 119 -5.56 18.92 13.75
C ASN A 119 -4.99 17.80 12.86
N PHE A 120 -3.76 17.95 12.34
CA PHE A 120 -3.15 16.97 11.44
C PHE A 120 -2.44 15.88 12.24
N ASP A 121 -3.23 14.90 12.68
CA ASP A 121 -2.74 13.80 13.52
C ASP A 121 -2.01 12.70 12.73
N LEU A 122 -1.36 11.80 13.46
CA LEU A 122 -0.71 10.59 12.92
C LEU A 122 -1.68 9.76 12.05
N LEU A 123 -2.95 9.66 12.46
CA LEU A 123 -3.98 8.95 11.68
C LEU A 123 -4.21 9.61 10.31
N SER A 124 -4.29 10.95 10.28
CA SER A 124 -4.44 11.73 9.04
C SER A 124 -3.22 11.51 8.13
N SER A 125 -2.01 11.50 8.70
CA SER A 125 -0.79 11.28 7.91
C SER A 125 -0.71 9.87 7.30
N ILE A 126 -0.90 8.84 8.12
CA ILE A 126 -0.85 7.44 7.69
C ILE A 126 -1.94 7.16 6.66
N SER A 127 -3.15 7.65 6.89
CA SER A 127 -4.26 7.46 5.95
C SER A 127 -4.07 8.23 4.64
N ALA A 128 -3.53 9.46 4.68
CA ALA A 128 -3.18 10.25 3.50
C ALA A 128 -2.19 9.49 2.60
N VAL A 129 -1.12 8.96 3.18
CA VAL A 129 -0.13 8.20 2.41
C VAL A 129 -0.70 6.87 1.92
N ALA A 130 -1.48 6.17 2.75
CA ALA A 130 -2.13 4.92 2.36
C ALA A 130 -3.04 5.12 1.14
N THR A 131 -3.88 6.16 1.17
CA THR A 131 -4.80 6.45 0.06
C THR A 131 -4.06 6.91 -1.19
N CYS A 132 -3.02 7.73 -1.06
CA CYS A 132 -2.24 8.19 -2.21
C CYS A 132 -1.43 7.05 -2.86
N MET A 133 -0.70 6.25 -2.07
CA MET A 133 0.06 5.11 -2.58
C MET A 133 -0.84 3.97 -3.08
N GLY A 134 -1.98 3.76 -2.42
CA GLY A 134 -2.99 2.78 -2.82
C GLY A 134 -3.84 3.25 -4.02
N GLY A 135 -3.81 4.54 -4.34
CA GLY A 135 -4.66 5.14 -5.36
C GLY A 135 -6.16 5.03 -5.03
N VAL A 136 -6.52 5.10 -3.74
CA VAL A 136 -7.89 4.86 -3.26
C VAL A 136 -8.75 6.12 -3.42
N GLY A 137 -8.24 7.29 -3.00
CA GLY A 137 -8.96 8.56 -3.00
C GLY A 137 -9.22 9.07 -1.57
N PRO A 138 -10.27 8.59 -0.87
CA PRO A 138 -10.59 9.03 0.48
C PRO A 138 -9.55 8.59 1.53
N GLY A 139 -9.18 9.49 2.44
CA GLY A 139 -8.36 9.20 3.62
C GLY A 139 -9.21 9.06 4.89
N LEU A 140 -8.59 9.33 6.04
CA LEU A 140 -9.23 9.45 7.36
C LEU A 140 -8.73 10.72 8.06
N GLY A 141 -9.46 11.19 9.08
CA GLY A 141 -9.20 12.42 9.80
C GLY A 141 -9.34 13.65 8.90
N GLU A 142 -8.36 14.56 8.97
CA GLU A 142 -8.38 15.82 8.21
C GLU A 142 -8.33 15.63 6.68
N VAL A 143 -7.99 14.42 6.20
CA VAL A 143 -8.01 14.05 4.77
C VAL A 143 -9.15 13.08 4.40
N ALA A 144 -10.15 12.93 5.27
CA ALA A 144 -11.29 12.05 5.00
C ALA A 144 -12.14 12.53 3.82
N PHE A 145 -12.35 13.84 3.72
CA PHE A 145 -13.23 14.46 2.74
C PHE A 145 -12.45 15.08 1.58
N ASP A 146 -11.43 15.86 1.90
CA ASP A 146 -10.62 16.55 0.92
C ASP A 146 -9.17 16.74 1.39
N PHE A 147 -8.29 17.06 0.45
CA PHE A 147 -6.92 17.46 0.72
C PHE A 147 -6.79 18.99 0.76
N SER A 148 -7.89 19.74 0.90
CA SER A 148 -7.87 21.21 0.77
C SER A 148 -7.02 21.84 1.86
N LYS A 149 -7.11 21.31 3.08
CA LYS A 149 -6.42 21.74 4.29
C LYS A 149 -4.95 21.32 4.36
N VAL A 150 -4.51 20.42 3.49
CA VAL A 150 -3.10 20.00 3.40
C VAL A 150 -2.28 21.14 2.78
N THR A 151 -1.13 21.42 3.38
CA THR A 151 -0.23 22.47 2.89
C THR A 151 0.26 22.18 1.46
N PRO A 152 0.71 23.20 0.71
CA PRO A 152 1.29 22.97 -0.62
C PRO A 152 2.46 21.96 -0.60
N ALA A 153 3.28 21.97 0.45
CA ALA A 153 4.38 21.02 0.62
C ALA A 153 3.85 19.58 0.85
N GLY A 154 2.85 19.40 1.72
CA GLY A 154 2.19 18.11 1.92
C GLY A 154 1.56 17.56 0.64
N LYS A 155 0.95 18.42 -0.18
CA LYS A 155 0.39 18.04 -1.49
C LYS A 155 1.44 17.54 -2.48
N MET A 156 2.65 18.10 -2.49
CA MET A 156 3.74 17.59 -3.34
C MET A 156 4.18 16.18 -2.92
N ILE A 157 4.20 15.90 -1.62
CA ILE A 157 4.49 14.57 -1.08
C ILE A 157 3.38 13.59 -1.51
N ALA A 158 2.11 13.97 -1.31
CA ALA A 158 0.95 13.17 -1.71
C ALA A 158 0.96 12.85 -3.22
N PHE A 159 1.27 13.83 -4.06
CA PHE A 159 1.43 13.64 -5.51
C PHE A 159 2.54 12.64 -5.84
N SER A 160 3.70 12.78 -5.19
CA SER A 160 4.83 11.86 -5.38
C SER A 160 4.47 10.43 -4.97
N CYS A 161 3.77 10.27 -3.83
CA CYS A 161 3.27 8.98 -3.37
C CYS A 161 2.28 8.35 -4.37
N MET A 162 1.39 9.14 -4.95
CA MET A 162 0.45 8.68 -5.97
C MET A 162 1.16 8.24 -7.25
N TYR A 163 2.17 8.99 -7.70
CA TYR A 163 2.98 8.64 -8.86
C TYR A 163 3.73 7.31 -8.64
N ILE A 164 4.41 7.18 -7.50
CA ILE A 164 5.14 5.96 -7.11
C ILE A 164 4.19 4.76 -6.99
N GLY A 165 3.03 4.95 -6.38
CA GLY A 165 2.01 3.90 -6.23
C GLY A 165 1.45 3.43 -7.58
N ARG A 166 1.34 4.33 -8.56
CA ARG A 166 0.75 4.03 -9.88
C ARG A 166 1.73 3.39 -10.87
N MET A 167 2.99 3.81 -10.86
CA MET A 167 4.01 3.34 -11.82
C MET A 167 4.61 1.97 -11.47
N GLU A 168 4.16 1.35 -10.38
CA GLU A 168 4.86 0.28 -9.67
C GLU A 168 6.27 0.75 -9.20
N ILE A 169 6.61 0.46 -7.95
CA ILE A 169 7.81 0.98 -7.28
C ILE A 169 9.12 0.64 -8.01
N ILE A 170 9.20 -0.54 -8.62
CA ILE A 170 10.44 -1.06 -9.24
C ILE A 170 10.88 -0.18 -10.43
N PRO A 171 10.02 0.10 -11.44
CA PRO A 171 10.35 1.05 -12.51
C PRO A 171 10.82 2.41 -12.00
N VAL A 172 10.18 2.94 -10.96
CA VAL A 172 10.58 4.25 -10.40
C VAL A 172 11.96 4.18 -9.76
N MET A 173 12.27 3.11 -9.04
CA MET A 173 13.62 2.92 -8.48
C MET A 173 14.69 2.74 -9.55
N LEU A 174 14.38 2.02 -10.64
CA LEU A 174 15.32 1.81 -11.75
C LEU A 174 15.73 3.12 -12.42
N LEU A 175 14.87 4.14 -12.46
CA LEU A 175 15.23 5.46 -12.97
C LEU A 175 16.34 6.14 -12.17
N PHE A 176 16.50 5.82 -10.89
CA PHE A 176 17.57 6.37 -10.06
C PHE A 176 18.87 5.58 -10.13
N LEU A 177 18.89 4.41 -10.79
CA LEU A 177 20.12 3.65 -11.00
C LEU A 177 20.90 4.25 -12.17
N PRO A 178 22.14 4.74 -11.96
CA PRO A 178 22.93 5.37 -13.02
C PRO A 178 23.31 4.37 -14.14
N GLU A 179 23.23 3.07 -13.88
CA GLU A 179 23.46 2.01 -14.87
C GLU A 179 22.43 2.05 -16.01
N LEU A 180 21.20 2.49 -15.76
CA LEU A 180 20.18 2.65 -16.80
C LEU A 180 20.50 3.77 -17.78
N TRP A 181 21.31 4.75 -17.37
CA TRP A 181 21.60 5.97 -18.13
C TRP A 181 22.95 5.89 -18.87
N LYS A 182 23.63 4.74 -18.79
CA LYS A 182 24.96 4.54 -19.37
C LYS A 182 24.93 3.94 -20.79
N GLU A 183 23.81 4.04 -21.49
CA GLU A 183 23.73 3.78 -22.93
C GLU A 183 23.72 5.07 -23.75
#